data_AF-A0A3L7URF7-F1
#
_entry.id   AF-A0A3L7URF7-F1
#
_cell.length_a   1.000
_cell.length_b   1.000
_cell.length_c   1.000
_cell.angle_alpha   90.00
_cell.angle_beta   90.00
_cell.angle_gamma   90.00
#
_symmetry.space_group_name_H-M   'P 1'
#
loop_
_entity.id
_entity.type
_entity.pdbx_description
1 polymer ?
#
loop_
_entity_poly.entity_id
_entity_poly.type
_entity_poly.pdbx_seq_one_letter_code
_entity_poly.pdbx_strand_id
1 'polypeptide(L)'
;MEHIKFCRVATWFIGLLLLDQQSALAGMPSVSLSDLGLLRFSTISFFLLLVVLSAIGIRFLWNSVRRDFPKLPVLSFRGALTGVLLWGLVFVVVLTMISGARELMTPGAWVKNGLTYRSADQPQETDAKRISVEVARQLKEQTDRITRLQLLGTALREFADQHNSAWPTAEEFRLLPLELTILPGDVQADYLYRPVTNDKSQPAAVHEDVAVVLEPDVYGDGQQFALYRSGLVGPFRSTP
;
A
#
# COMPACT_ATOMS: atom_id res chain seq x y z
N MET A 1 -15.34 -45.54 0.73
CA MET A 1 -13.92 -45.30 0.36
C MET A 1 -13.70 -44.15 -0.64
N GLU A 2 -14.67 -43.23 -0.85
CA GLU A 2 -14.49 -42.10 -1.80
C GLU A 2 -14.22 -40.73 -1.15
N HIS A 3 -14.37 -40.60 0.18
CA HIS A 3 -14.18 -39.33 0.88
C HIS A 3 -12.70 -38.87 0.97
N ILE A 4 -11.72 -39.77 0.81
CA ILE A 4 -10.29 -39.45 0.95
C ILE A 4 -9.71 -38.76 -0.30
N LYS A 5 -10.37 -38.86 -1.47
CA LYS A 5 -9.90 -38.21 -2.70
C LYS A 5 -10.25 -36.72 -2.75
N PHE A 6 -11.24 -36.27 -1.99
CA PHE A 6 -11.74 -34.89 -2.03
C PHE A 6 -10.84 -33.88 -1.31
N CYS A 7 -10.19 -34.27 -0.21
CA CYS A 7 -9.22 -33.43 0.50
C CYS A 7 -7.91 -33.20 -0.27
N ARG A 8 -7.58 -34.00 -1.28
CA ARG A 8 -6.34 -33.80 -2.06
C ARG A 8 -6.50 -32.79 -3.19
N VAL A 9 -7.69 -32.55 -3.72
CA VAL A 9 -7.86 -31.61 -4.86
C VAL A 9 -8.04 -30.16 -4.38
N ALA A 10 -8.71 -29.95 -3.25
CA ALA A 10 -8.88 -28.62 -2.65
C ALA A 10 -7.55 -28.03 -2.15
N THR A 11 -6.66 -28.85 -1.61
CA THR A 11 -5.36 -28.40 -1.07
C THR A 11 -4.36 -28.02 -2.17
N TRP A 12 -4.46 -28.61 -3.37
CA TRP A 12 -3.61 -28.25 -4.50
C TRP A 12 -4.01 -26.90 -5.14
N PHE A 13 -5.30 -26.53 -5.10
CA PHE A 13 -5.76 -25.24 -5.63
C PHE A 13 -5.45 -24.06 -4.69
N ILE A 14 -5.41 -24.28 -3.37
CA ILE A 14 -5.02 -23.27 -2.38
C ILE A 14 -3.49 -23.06 -2.39
N GLY A 15 -2.71 -24.12 -2.63
CA GLY A 15 -1.26 -24.01 -2.75
C GLY A 15 -0.78 -23.28 -4.01
N LEU A 16 -1.50 -23.38 -5.13
CA LEU A 16 -1.13 -22.71 -6.38
C LEU A 16 -1.47 -21.21 -6.40
N LEU A 17 -2.45 -20.78 -5.59
CA LEU A 17 -2.85 -19.38 -5.47
C LEU A 17 -1.97 -18.55 -4.51
N LEU A 18 -1.07 -19.20 -3.76
CA LEU A 18 -0.19 -18.54 -2.78
C LEU A 18 1.26 -18.33 -3.29
N LEU A 19 1.59 -18.74 -4.52
CA LEU A 19 2.96 -18.68 -5.04
C LEU A 19 3.30 -17.49 -5.95
N ASP A 20 2.37 -16.58 -6.23
CA ASP A 20 2.58 -15.58 -7.29
C ASP A 20 2.30 -14.14 -6.88
N GLN A 21 3.00 -13.64 -5.85
CA GLN A 21 3.16 -12.21 -5.59
C GLN A 21 4.53 -11.92 -4.96
N GLN A 22 5.61 -12.12 -5.72
CA GLN A 22 6.89 -11.45 -5.45
C GLN A 22 7.19 -10.47 -6.58
N SER A 23 6.54 -9.32 -6.54
CA SER A 23 6.94 -8.14 -7.30
C SER A 23 7.73 -7.21 -6.38
N ALA A 24 8.96 -7.61 -6.05
CA ALA A 24 9.96 -6.68 -5.57
C ALA A 24 10.70 -6.14 -6.80
N LEU A 25 10.29 -4.99 -7.31
CA LEU A 25 10.97 -4.31 -8.43
C LEU A 25 10.90 -2.80 -8.26
N ALA A 26 12.00 -2.28 -7.69
CA ALA A 26 12.65 -1.00 -7.93
C ALA A 26 11.81 0.14 -8.58
N GLY A 27 11.33 1.06 -7.74
CA GLY A 27 11.63 2.50 -7.82
C GLY A 27 11.31 3.35 -9.05
N MET A 28 10.73 2.82 -10.13
CA MET A 28 10.30 3.64 -11.29
C MET A 28 8.84 3.36 -11.66
N PRO A 29 7.91 4.31 -11.48
CA PRO A 29 6.55 4.16 -11.97
C PRO A 29 6.51 4.38 -13.49
N SER A 30 6.83 3.36 -14.28
CA SER A 30 6.48 3.36 -15.71
C SER A 30 5.08 2.76 -15.84
N VAL A 31 4.05 3.60 -15.87
CA VAL A 31 2.68 3.16 -16.22
C VAL A 31 2.69 2.84 -17.70
N SER A 32 2.97 1.59 -18.03
CA SER A 32 2.94 1.10 -19.39
C SER A 32 1.50 0.77 -19.77
N LEU A 33 1.09 1.01 -21.02
CA LEU A 33 -0.23 0.59 -21.51
C LEU A 33 -0.47 -0.92 -21.32
N SER A 34 0.61 -1.70 -21.21
CA SER A 34 0.57 -3.12 -20.83
C SER A 34 0.03 -3.35 -19.42
N ASP A 35 0.32 -2.48 -18.45
CA ASP A 35 -0.11 -2.70 -17.06
C ASP A 35 -1.63 -2.66 -16.93
N LEU A 36 -2.28 -1.75 -17.67
CA LEU A 36 -3.74 -1.65 -17.70
C LEU A 36 -4.39 -2.84 -18.42
N GLY A 37 -3.70 -3.39 -19.44
CA GLY A 37 -4.10 -4.63 -20.09
C GLY A 37 -3.95 -5.85 -19.18
N LEU A 38 -2.82 -5.95 -18.46
CA LEU A 38 -2.52 -7.02 -17.51
C LEU A 38 -3.49 -7.03 -16.33
N LEU A 39 -3.83 -5.86 -15.79
CA LEU A 39 -4.83 -5.70 -14.74
C LEU A 39 -6.21 -6.20 -15.18
N ARG A 40 -6.64 -5.85 -16.39
CA ARG A 40 -7.90 -6.33 -16.96
C ARG A 40 -7.87 -7.83 -17.20
N PHE A 41 -6.77 -8.36 -17.72
CA PHE A 41 -6.63 -9.80 -17.97
C PHE A 41 -6.65 -10.61 -16.67
N SER A 42 -5.96 -10.13 -15.63
CA SER A 42 -6.01 -10.71 -14.29
C SER A 42 -7.44 -10.73 -13.74
N THR A 43 -8.16 -9.60 -13.85
CA THR A 43 -9.56 -9.49 -13.42
C THR A 43 -10.47 -10.47 -14.17
N ILE A 44 -10.34 -10.56 -15.50
CA ILE A 44 -11.12 -11.48 -16.35
C ILE A 44 -10.81 -12.93 -15.97
N SER A 45 -9.54 -13.27 -15.77
CA SER A 45 -9.09 -14.62 -15.42
C SER A 45 -9.62 -15.04 -14.05
N PHE A 46 -9.54 -14.15 -13.06
CA PHE A 46 -10.10 -14.36 -11.73
C PHE A 46 -11.62 -14.56 -11.78
N PHE A 47 -12.32 -13.71 -12.55
CA PHE A 47 -13.77 -13.84 -12.73
C PHE A 47 -14.17 -15.17 -13.38
N LEU A 48 -13.47 -15.60 -14.44
CA LEU A 48 -13.70 -16.89 -15.08
C LEU A 48 -13.48 -18.06 -14.13
N LEU A 49 -12.41 -18.00 -13.33
CA LEU A 49 -12.13 -19.01 -12.30
C LEU A 49 -13.26 -19.08 -11.26
N LEU A 50 -13.76 -17.93 -10.81
CA LEU A 50 -14.87 -17.86 -9.86
C LEU A 50 -16.18 -18.42 -10.44
N VAL A 51 -16.47 -18.14 -11.71
CA VAL A 51 -17.62 -18.73 -12.43
C VAL A 51 -17.51 -20.25 -12.52
N VAL A 52 -16.33 -20.77 -12.88
CA VAL A 52 -16.08 -22.21 -12.95
C VAL A 52 -16.24 -22.87 -11.57
N LEU A 53 -15.67 -22.28 -10.51
CA LEU A 53 -15.81 -22.77 -9.14
C LEU A 53 -17.27 -22.78 -8.69
N SER A 54 -18.02 -21.74 -9.01
CA SER A 54 -19.46 -21.65 -8.71
C SER A 54 -20.24 -22.75 -9.42
N ALA A 55 -19.96 -23.02 -10.69
CA ALA A 55 -20.60 -24.09 -11.45
C ALA A 55 -20.27 -25.48 -10.88
N ILE A 56 -19.03 -25.70 -10.43
CA ILE A 56 -18.64 -26.94 -9.72
C ILE A 56 -19.44 -27.08 -8.42
N GLY A 57 -19.55 -26.01 -7.63
CA GLY A 57 -20.32 -25.98 -6.39
C GLY A 57 -21.79 -26.34 -6.60
N ILE A 58 -22.45 -25.70 -7.57
CA ILE A 58 -23.86 -26.00 -7.90
C ILE A 58 -24.03 -27.44 -8.38
N ARG A 59 -23.12 -27.93 -9.24
CA ARG A 59 -23.15 -29.33 -9.70
C ARG A 59 -23.04 -30.29 -8.52
N PHE A 60 -22.14 -30.03 -7.57
CA PHE A 60 -21.94 -30.89 -6.42
C PHE A 60 -23.16 -30.88 -5.50
N LEU A 61 -23.68 -29.68 -5.21
CA LEU A 61 -24.86 -29.50 -4.37
C LEU A 61 -26.08 -30.21 -4.97
N TRP A 62 -26.33 -30.01 -6.27
CA TRP A 62 -27.44 -30.66 -6.98
C TRP A 62 -27.32 -32.19 -6.94
N ASN A 63 -26.12 -32.71 -7.21
CA ASN A 63 -25.89 -34.15 -7.19
C ASN A 63 -25.91 -34.74 -5.77
N SER A 64 -25.65 -33.94 -4.73
CA SER A 64 -25.86 -34.33 -3.33
C SER A 64 -27.35 -34.46 -3.02
N VAL A 65 -28.15 -33.44 -3.35
CA VAL A 65 -29.62 -33.46 -3.14
C VAL A 65 -30.29 -34.58 -3.92
N ARG A 66 -29.80 -34.89 -5.12
CA ARG A 66 -30.28 -36.03 -5.91
C ARG A 66 -30.17 -37.37 -5.17
N ARG A 67 -29.22 -37.54 -4.24
CA ARG A 67 -29.11 -38.78 -3.45
C ARG A 67 -30.37 -39.03 -2.63
N ASP A 68 -31.00 -37.97 -2.14
CA ASP A 68 -32.22 -38.05 -1.33
C ASP A 68 -33.48 -38.08 -2.20
N PHE A 69 -33.40 -37.62 -3.45
CA PHE A 69 -34.53 -37.57 -4.39
C PHE A 69 -34.21 -38.27 -5.73
N PRO A 70 -34.46 -39.59 -5.85
CA PRO A 70 -34.06 -40.38 -7.01
C PRO A 70 -34.76 -40.00 -8.32
N LYS A 71 -35.85 -39.23 -8.26
CA LYS A 71 -36.58 -38.71 -9.43
C LYS A 71 -35.87 -37.54 -10.15
N LEU A 72 -34.81 -36.96 -9.56
CA LEU A 72 -34.15 -35.78 -10.15
C LEU A 72 -33.14 -36.16 -11.26
N PRO A 73 -33.09 -35.38 -12.37
CA PRO A 73 -32.14 -35.61 -13.45
C PRO A 73 -30.70 -35.29 -13.04
N VAL A 74 -29.73 -35.96 -13.66
CA VAL A 74 -28.30 -35.72 -13.42
C VAL A 74 -27.90 -34.39 -14.04
N LEU A 75 -27.33 -33.49 -13.24
CA LEU A 75 -26.82 -32.22 -13.76
C LEU A 75 -25.39 -32.41 -14.29
N SER A 76 -25.24 -32.28 -15.60
CA SER A 76 -23.92 -32.26 -16.26
C SER A 76 -23.21 -30.94 -15.94
N PHE A 77 -21.87 -30.90 -16.07
CA PHE A 77 -21.11 -29.66 -15.87
C PHE A 77 -21.56 -28.54 -16.83
N ARG A 78 -21.89 -28.89 -18.08
CA ARG A 78 -22.45 -27.94 -19.05
C ARG A 78 -23.77 -27.37 -18.55
N GLY A 79 -24.65 -28.20 -18.00
CA GLY A 79 -25.93 -27.76 -17.41
C GLY A 79 -25.72 -26.81 -16.22
N ALA A 80 -24.79 -27.12 -15.32
CA ALA A 80 -24.47 -26.26 -14.18
C ALA A 80 -23.88 -24.91 -14.63
N LEU A 81 -22.95 -24.92 -15.60
CA LEU A 81 -22.33 -23.71 -16.13
C LEU A 81 -23.36 -22.82 -16.83
N THR A 82 -24.22 -23.40 -17.69
CA THR A 82 -25.33 -22.66 -18.32
C THR A 82 -26.27 -22.10 -17.26
N GLY A 83 -26.56 -22.87 -16.20
CA GLY A 83 -27.36 -22.40 -15.06
C GLY A 83 -26.76 -21.16 -14.40
N VAL A 84 -25.47 -21.20 -14.04
CA VAL A 84 -24.76 -20.05 -13.44
C VAL A 84 -24.79 -18.83 -14.35
N LEU A 85 -24.48 -19.01 -15.65
CA LEU A 85 -24.46 -17.91 -16.61
C LEU A 85 -25.83 -17.28 -16.81
N LEU A 86 -26.88 -18.11 -16.92
CA LEU A 86 -28.26 -17.64 -17.09
C LEU A 86 -28.74 -16.91 -15.83
N TRP A 87 -28.41 -17.41 -14.64
CA TRP A 87 -28.72 -16.72 -13.38
C TRP A 87 -27.96 -15.40 -13.25
N GLY A 88 -26.68 -15.37 -13.62
CA GLY A 88 -25.88 -14.15 -13.67
C GLY A 88 -26.46 -13.11 -14.63
N LEU A 89 -26.91 -13.53 -15.82
CA LEU A 89 -27.55 -12.64 -16.79
C LEU A 89 -28.85 -12.03 -16.25
N VAL A 90 -29.69 -12.84 -15.61
CA VAL A 90 -30.92 -12.37 -14.97
C VAL A 90 -30.60 -11.33 -13.90
N PHE A 91 -29.58 -11.56 -13.06
CA PHE A 91 -29.15 -10.57 -12.09
C PHE A 91 -28.65 -9.28 -12.72
N VAL A 92 -27.88 -9.35 -13.80
CA VAL A 92 -27.42 -8.15 -14.51
C VAL A 92 -28.61 -7.33 -14.99
N VAL A 93 -29.64 -7.98 -15.55
CA VAL A 93 -30.88 -7.30 -15.96
C VAL A 93 -31.57 -6.64 -14.77
N VAL A 94 -31.72 -7.36 -13.65
CA VAL A 94 -32.36 -6.83 -12.44
C VAL A 94 -31.57 -5.64 -11.86
N LEU A 95 -30.25 -5.76 -11.72
CA LEU A 95 -29.38 -4.68 -11.23
C LEU A 95 -29.41 -3.47 -12.16
N THR A 96 -29.47 -3.68 -13.47
CA THR A 96 -29.63 -2.60 -14.46
C THR A 96 -30.98 -1.91 -14.26
N MET A 97 -32.06 -2.65 -14.06
CA MET A 97 -33.39 -2.10 -13.80
C MET A 97 -33.46 -1.33 -12.48
N ILE A 98 -32.82 -1.82 -11.41
CA ILE A 98 -32.75 -1.11 -10.12
C ILE A 98 -31.96 0.20 -10.28
N SER A 99 -30.83 0.17 -11.00
CA SER A 99 -30.05 1.39 -11.29
C SER A 99 -30.83 2.38 -12.14
N GLY A 100 -31.58 1.91 -13.15
CA GLY A 100 -32.43 2.76 -13.99
C GLY A 100 -33.61 3.36 -13.22
N ALA A 101 -34.23 2.60 -12.31
CA ALA A 101 -35.29 3.10 -11.44
C ALA A 101 -34.78 4.19 -10.49
N ARG A 102 -33.54 4.05 -9.99
CA ARG A 102 -32.89 5.09 -9.18
C ARG A 102 -32.72 6.39 -9.97
N GLU A 103 -32.31 6.31 -11.23
CA GLU A 103 -32.17 7.48 -12.11
C GLU A 103 -33.51 8.20 -12.34
N LEU A 104 -34.60 7.44 -12.46
CA LEU A 104 -35.96 7.99 -12.55
C LEU A 104 -36.44 8.64 -11.25
N MET A 105 -36.01 8.13 -10.09
CA MET A 105 -36.41 8.65 -8.78
C MET A 105 -35.62 9.90 -8.35
N THR A 106 -34.51 10.23 -8.99
CA THR A 106 -33.71 11.43 -8.70
C THR A 106 -33.55 12.31 -9.95
N PRO A 107 -34.64 12.91 -10.46
CA PRO A 107 -34.55 13.86 -11.56
C PRO A 107 -33.66 15.04 -11.14
N GLY A 108 -32.60 15.31 -11.91
CA GLY A 108 -31.61 16.35 -11.60
C GLY A 108 -30.35 15.87 -10.87
N ALA A 109 -30.22 14.56 -10.59
CA ALA A 109 -29.03 14.02 -9.93
C ALA A 109 -27.74 14.16 -10.74
N TRP A 110 -27.77 14.45 -12.04
CA TRP A 110 -26.58 14.59 -12.88
C TRP A 110 -26.49 16.01 -13.44
N VAL A 111 -25.42 16.71 -13.08
CA VAL A 111 -25.09 18.04 -13.61
C VAL A 111 -23.87 17.91 -14.50
N LYS A 112 -23.95 18.53 -15.69
CA LYS A 112 -22.84 18.57 -16.63
C LYS A 112 -21.71 19.43 -16.07
N ASN A 113 -20.51 18.87 -15.89
CA ASN A 113 -19.33 19.59 -15.43
C ASN A 113 -18.20 19.41 -16.46
N GLY A 114 -18.08 20.37 -17.39
CA GLY A 114 -17.14 20.28 -18.50
C GLY A 114 -17.50 19.16 -19.49
N LEU A 115 -16.58 18.20 -19.70
CA LEU A 115 -16.74 17.06 -20.63
C LEU A 115 -17.44 15.84 -20.01
N THR A 116 -17.63 15.81 -18.69
CA THR A 116 -18.20 14.67 -17.96
C THR A 116 -19.45 15.07 -17.18
N TYR A 117 -20.29 14.08 -16.86
CA TYR A 117 -21.44 14.25 -15.99
C TYR A 117 -21.04 13.91 -14.55
N ARG A 118 -21.45 14.73 -13.58
CA ARG A 118 -21.16 14.51 -12.17
C ARG A 118 -22.44 14.60 -11.36
N SER A 119 -22.54 13.82 -10.28
CA SER A 119 -23.75 13.83 -9.47
C SER A 119 -23.90 15.13 -8.67
N ALA A 120 -25.10 15.72 -8.65
CA ALA A 120 -25.40 16.99 -7.98
C ALA A 120 -25.19 16.94 -6.46
N ASP A 121 -25.44 15.77 -5.86
CA ASP A 121 -25.39 15.54 -4.41
C ASP A 121 -23.99 15.17 -3.89
N GLN A 122 -22.95 15.19 -4.73
CA GLN A 122 -21.57 15.07 -4.22
C GLN A 122 -21.13 16.43 -3.64
N PRO A 123 -21.00 16.59 -2.31
CA PRO A 123 -20.56 17.85 -1.75
C PRO A 123 -19.07 18.00 -2.09
N GLN A 124 -18.75 18.93 -3.00
CA GLN A 124 -17.39 19.38 -3.28
C GLN A 124 -16.62 19.79 -2.01
N GLU A 125 -17.34 20.13 -0.93
CA GLU A 125 -16.77 20.44 0.38
C GLU A 125 -15.98 19.29 1.02
N THR A 126 -16.15 18.05 0.59
CA THR A 126 -15.51 16.91 1.28
C THR A 126 -14.09 16.66 0.78
N ASP A 127 -13.86 16.66 -0.54
CA ASP A 127 -12.54 16.28 -1.08
C ASP A 127 -11.53 17.42 -0.97
N ALA A 128 -11.91 18.67 -1.31
CA ALA A 128 -11.00 19.81 -1.19
C ALA A 128 -10.61 20.07 0.28
N LYS A 129 -11.57 19.94 1.21
CA LYS A 129 -11.30 20.09 2.65
C LYS A 129 -10.46 18.93 3.17
N ARG A 130 -10.75 17.68 2.80
CA ARG A 130 -9.93 16.52 3.19
C ARG A 130 -8.51 16.64 2.65
N ILE A 131 -8.33 17.02 1.39
CA ILE A 131 -7.01 17.26 0.80
C ILE A 131 -6.30 18.39 1.55
N SER A 132 -6.97 19.51 1.84
CA SER A 132 -6.35 20.62 2.57
C SER A 132 -5.91 20.25 3.99
N VAL A 133 -6.71 19.44 4.69
CA VAL A 133 -6.38 18.96 6.05
C VAL A 133 -5.22 17.97 5.99
N GLU A 134 -5.22 17.07 5.01
CA GLU A 134 -4.12 16.10 4.83
C GLU A 134 -2.81 16.80 4.47
N VAL A 135 -2.84 17.77 3.55
CA VAL A 135 -1.66 18.56 3.18
C VAL A 135 -1.13 19.37 4.37
N ALA A 136 -2.03 19.96 5.17
CA ALA A 136 -1.62 20.68 6.38
C ALA A 136 -0.98 19.75 7.42
N ARG A 137 -1.49 18.52 7.56
CA ARG A 137 -0.91 17.50 8.44
C ARG A 137 0.49 17.10 7.97
N GLN A 138 0.64 16.80 6.68
CA GLN A 138 1.94 16.44 6.08
C GLN A 138 2.97 17.56 6.24
N LEU A 139 2.58 18.82 5.99
CA LEU A 139 3.49 19.96 6.11
C LEU A 139 3.95 20.17 7.55
N LYS A 140 3.03 19.98 8.52
CA LYS A 140 3.35 20.05 9.94
C LYS A 140 4.34 18.95 10.33
N GLU A 141 4.06 17.70 9.96
CA GLU A 141 4.94 16.56 10.22
C GLU A 141 6.35 16.77 9.64
N GLN A 142 6.46 17.24 8.39
CA GLN A 142 7.75 17.58 7.76
C GLN A 142 8.50 18.68 8.52
N THR A 143 7.80 19.72 8.96
CA THR A 143 8.41 20.83 9.72
C THR A 143 8.92 20.35 11.08
N ASP A 144 8.14 19.51 11.76
CA ASP A 144 8.52 18.93 13.06
C ASP A 144 9.75 18.02 12.92
N ARG A 145 9.82 17.19 11.86
CA ARG A 145 10.98 16.34 11.53
C ARG A 145 12.26 17.15 11.33
N ILE A 146 12.20 18.21 10.51
CA ILE A 146 13.35 19.08 10.24
C ILE A 146 13.80 19.80 11.52
N THR A 147 12.84 20.34 12.28
CA THR A 147 13.12 21.06 13.53
C THR A 147 13.79 20.12 14.55
N ARG A 148 13.34 18.86 14.63
CA ARG A 148 13.94 17.86 15.53
C ARG A 148 15.41 17.59 15.18
N LEU A 149 15.71 17.37 13.90
CA LEU A 149 17.07 17.14 13.43
C LEU A 149 17.97 18.37 13.65
N GLN A 150 17.44 19.58 13.53
CA GLN A 150 18.17 20.81 13.83
C GLN A 150 18.52 20.90 15.32
N LEU A 151 17.57 20.62 16.21
CA LEU A 151 17.80 20.59 17.66
C LEU A 151 18.85 19.52 18.04
N LEU A 152 18.75 18.33 17.46
CA LEU A 152 19.74 17.27 17.64
C LEU A 152 21.12 17.73 17.15
N GLY A 153 21.19 18.42 16.01
CA GLY A 153 22.44 18.99 15.50
C GLY A 153 23.06 20.03 16.44
N THR A 154 22.25 20.88 17.07
CA THR A 154 22.72 21.82 18.10
C THR A 154 23.27 21.07 19.32
N ALA A 155 22.56 20.05 19.81
CA ALA A 155 22.99 19.26 20.96
C ALA A 155 24.30 18.50 20.70
N LEU A 156 24.46 17.93 19.50
CA LEU A 156 25.70 17.24 19.11
C LEU A 156 26.88 18.21 19.00
N ARG A 157 26.64 19.45 18.56
CA ARG A 157 27.68 20.47 18.48
C ARG A 157 28.08 20.97 19.87
N GLU A 158 27.12 21.19 20.75
CA GLU A 158 27.38 21.53 22.15
C GLU A 158 28.21 20.43 22.83
N PHE A 159 27.89 19.16 22.57
CA PHE A 159 28.68 18.03 23.03
C PHE A 159 30.12 18.10 22.51
N ALA A 160 30.31 18.36 21.21
CA ALA A 160 31.63 18.47 20.60
C ALA A 160 32.46 19.63 21.18
N ASP A 161 31.83 20.78 21.44
CA ASP A 161 32.47 21.94 22.06
C ASP A 161 32.99 21.61 23.47
N GLN A 162 32.27 20.76 24.21
CA GLN A 162 32.69 20.29 25.55
C GLN A 162 33.77 19.19 25.49
N HIS A 163 33.87 18.45 24.38
CA HIS A 163 34.73 17.26 24.24
C HIS A 163 35.83 17.44 23.19
N ASN A 164 36.50 18.59 23.15
CA ASN A 164 37.65 18.85 22.25
C ASN A 164 37.36 18.58 20.76
N SER A 165 36.17 18.97 20.30
CA SER A 165 35.68 18.72 18.93
C SER A 165 35.50 17.24 18.58
N ALA A 166 35.44 16.35 19.58
CA ALA A 166 35.09 14.95 19.40
C ALA A 166 33.57 14.78 19.31
N TRP A 167 33.12 13.98 18.34
CA TRP A 167 31.72 13.57 18.23
C TRP A 167 31.44 12.43 19.22
N PRO A 168 30.20 12.30 19.73
CA PRO A 168 29.87 11.24 20.67
C PRO A 168 30.07 9.85 20.05
N THR A 169 30.45 8.88 20.86
CA THR A 169 30.41 7.48 20.48
C THR A 169 28.97 6.98 20.39
N ALA A 170 28.76 5.78 19.83
CA ALA A 170 27.41 5.20 19.72
C ALA A 170 26.74 5.00 21.09
N GLU A 171 27.50 4.71 22.13
CA GLU A 171 26.96 4.57 23.49
C GLU A 171 26.66 5.93 24.14
N GLU A 172 27.51 6.94 23.94
CA GLU A 172 27.26 8.30 24.43
C GLU A 172 26.05 8.95 23.74
N PHE A 173 25.84 8.66 22.45
CA PHE A 173 24.66 9.12 21.70
C PHE A 173 23.36 8.56 22.31
N ARG A 174 23.36 7.31 22.78
CA ARG A 174 22.20 6.69 23.45
C ARG A 174 21.87 7.31 24.81
N LEU A 175 22.82 8.03 25.41
CA LEU A 175 22.62 8.73 26.69
C LEU A 175 22.01 10.13 26.50
N LEU A 176 21.88 10.62 25.26
CA LEU A 176 21.18 11.87 24.98
C LEU A 176 19.70 11.78 25.41
N PRO A 177 19.06 12.91 25.73
CA PRO A 177 17.65 12.93 26.08
C PRO A 177 16.81 12.19 25.04
N LEU A 178 15.98 11.23 25.50
CA LEU A 178 15.14 10.38 24.65
C LEU A 178 14.28 11.18 23.67
N GLU A 179 13.88 12.37 24.09
CA GLU A 179 13.11 13.23 23.22
C GLU A 179 13.91 13.53 21.92
N LEU A 180 15.22 13.75 21.99
CA LEU A 180 16.06 14.13 20.84
C LEU A 180 16.46 12.93 19.97
N THR A 181 16.44 11.72 20.53
CA THR A 181 16.86 10.49 19.83
C THR A 181 15.70 9.75 19.18
N ILE A 182 14.46 10.05 19.57
CA ILE A 182 13.23 9.46 19.02
C ILE A 182 12.62 10.39 17.96
N LEU A 183 12.09 9.80 16.90
CA LEU A 183 11.40 10.50 15.82
C LEU A 183 10.10 11.17 16.30
N PRO A 184 9.75 12.35 15.76
CA PRO A 184 8.48 13.01 16.09
C PRO A 184 7.29 12.34 15.39
N GLY A 185 6.19 12.14 16.12
CA GLY A 185 4.92 11.62 15.57
C GLY A 185 4.44 10.34 16.25
N ASP A 186 3.56 9.61 15.56
CA ASP A 186 2.95 8.37 16.09
C ASP A 186 3.91 7.17 16.05
N VAL A 187 4.99 7.27 15.27
CA VAL A 187 5.98 6.20 15.11
C VAL A 187 7.12 6.40 16.12
N GLN A 188 7.20 5.52 17.10
CA GLN A 188 8.34 5.45 18.02
C GLN A 188 9.49 4.70 17.35
N ALA A 189 10.29 5.43 16.58
CA ALA A 189 11.54 4.94 16.00
C ALA A 189 12.71 5.80 16.47
N ASP A 190 13.89 5.20 16.59
CA ASP A 190 15.12 5.93 16.91
C ASP A 190 15.81 6.42 15.64
N TYR A 191 16.48 7.56 15.74
CA TYR A 191 17.41 8.00 14.70
C TYR A 191 18.62 7.07 14.59
N LEU A 192 19.06 6.82 13.36
CA LEU A 192 20.25 6.03 13.08
C LEU A 192 21.50 6.90 13.17
N TYR A 193 22.28 6.73 14.24
CA TYR A 193 23.54 7.44 14.42
C TYR A 193 24.72 6.69 13.80
N ARG A 194 25.53 7.39 13.01
CA ARG A 194 26.80 6.92 12.47
C ARG A 194 27.95 7.66 13.16
N PRO A 195 28.77 6.98 13.98
CA PRO A 195 29.89 7.62 14.65
C PRO A 195 30.91 8.13 13.62
N VAL A 196 31.40 9.36 13.84
CA VAL A 196 32.41 9.99 12.98
C VAL A 196 33.80 9.56 13.43
N THR A 197 34.42 8.64 12.70
CA THR A 197 35.82 8.28 12.94
C THR A 197 36.73 9.38 12.39
N ASN A 198 37.47 10.05 13.27
CA ASN A 198 38.52 10.98 12.88
C ASN A 198 39.76 10.21 12.40
N ASP A 199 39.63 9.49 11.27
CA ASP A 199 40.78 8.82 10.67
C ASP A 199 41.65 9.86 9.95
N LYS A 200 42.82 10.15 10.51
CA LYS A 200 43.81 11.08 9.92
C LYS A 200 44.43 10.52 8.62
N SER A 201 44.10 9.29 8.24
CA SER A 201 44.71 8.53 7.14
C SER A 201 43.98 8.71 5.80
N GLN A 202 42.79 9.31 5.79
CA GLN A 202 42.02 9.49 4.56
C GLN A 202 42.35 10.85 3.93
N PRO A 203 43.02 10.90 2.76
CA PRO A 203 43.28 12.16 2.10
C PRO A 203 41.95 12.84 1.80
N ALA A 204 41.89 14.15 2.05
CA ALA A 204 40.75 15.02 1.81
C ALA A 204 40.34 15.01 0.32
N ALA A 205 39.70 13.93 -0.11
CA ALA A 205 39.01 13.86 -1.38
C ALA A 205 37.62 14.47 -1.16
N VAL A 206 37.52 15.74 -1.55
CA VAL A 206 36.31 16.39 -2.05
C VAL A 206 35.09 16.34 -1.13
N HIS A 207 34.85 17.44 -0.39
CA HIS A 207 33.56 18.11 -0.17
C HIS A 207 32.25 17.32 0.09
N GLU A 208 32.28 16.04 0.41
CA GLU A 208 31.06 15.28 0.74
C GLU A 208 30.79 15.42 2.23
N ASP A 209 29.83 16.28 2.54
CA ASP A 209 29.25 16.39 3.86
C ASP A 209 28.62 15.03 4.22
N VAL A 210 29.21 14.34 5.19
CA VAL A 210 28.80 12.96 5.55
C VAL A 210 27.59 13.03 6.47
N ALA A 211 26.57 12.21 6.17
CA ALA A 211 25.42 12.03 7.06
C ALA A 211 25.86 11.36 8.37
N VAL A 212 25.65 12.06 9.48
CA VAL A 212 26.01 11.62 10.84
C VAL A 212 24.79 11.04 11.55
N VAL A 213 23.61 11.61 11.31
CA VAL A 213 22.33 11.06 11.79
C VAL A 213 21.41 10.88 10.60
N LEU A 214 20.79 9.70 10.51
CA LEU A 214 19.85 9.35 9.46
C LEU A 214 18.48 9.04 10.05
N GLU A 215 17.45 9.55 9.41
CA GLU A 215 16.07 9.17 9.67
C GLU A 215 15.73 7.83 8.98
N PRO A 216 15.19 6.82 9.70
CA PRO A 216 14.75 5.58 9.08
C PRO A 216 13.52 5.81 8.17
N ASP A 217 13.36 4.98 7.12
CA ASP A 217 12.20 5.04 6.21
C ASP A 217 10.94 4.45 6.89
N VAL A 218 10.33 5.23 7.79
CA VAL A 218 9.14 4.80 8.54
C VAL A 218 7.86 5.54 8.15
N TYR A 219 7.98 6.68 7.47
CA TYR A 219 6.83 7.48 7.04
C TYR A 219 6.28 7.08 5.68
N GLY A 220 7.01 6.27 4.89
CA GLY A 220 6.54 5.74 3.60
C GLY A 220 6.27 6.80 2.53
N ASP A 221 6.76 8.02 2.74
CA ASP A 221 6.66 9.16 1.81
C ASP A 221 7.82 9.19 0.80
N GLY A 222 8.78 8.27 0.93
CA GLY A 222 10.00 8.24 0.12
C GLY A 222 10.94 9.41 0.38
N GLN A 223 10.70 10.21 1.44
CA GLN A 223 11.56 11.30 1.86
C GLN A 223 12.19 10.95 3.21
N GLN A 224 13.49 10.76 3.22
CA GLN A 224 14.29 10.65 4.44
C GLN A 224 15.05 11.94 4.65
N PHE A 225 15.18 12.41 5.89
CA PHE A 225 16.08 13.50 6.23
C PHE A 225 17.35 12.97 6.91
N ALA A 226 18.45 13.68 6.70
CA ALA A 226 19.71 13.42 7.36
C ALA A 226 20.25 14.71 7.98
N LEU A 227 20.90 14.56 9.13
CA LEU A 227 21.79 15.57 9.69
C LEU A 227 23.20 15.27 9.24
N TYR A 228 23.82 16.25 8.62
CA TYR A 228 25.17 16.15 8.10
C TYR A 228 26.21 16.70 9.08
N ARG A 229 27.48 16.33 8.89
CA ARG A 229 28.60 16.78 9.74
C ARG A 229 28.73 18.30 9.79
N SER A 230 28.40 19.00 8.72
CA SER A 230 28.33 20.47 8.68
C SER A 230 27.28 21.06 9.63
N GLY A 231 26.34 20.25 10.12
CA GLY A 231 25.15 20.67 10.85
C GLY A 231 23.99 21.08 9.96
N LEU A 232 24.10 20.91 8.64
CA LEU A 232 22.97 21.07 7.73
C LEU A 232 22.01 19.89 7.87
N VAL A 233 20.72 20.19 7.79
CA VAL A 233 19.63 19.20 7.71
C VAL A 233 19.08 19.26 6.30
N GLY A 234 18.96 18.10 5.66
CA GLY A 234 18.47 18.04 4.29
C GLY A 234 17.97 16.65 3.91
N PRO A 235 17.34 16.51 2.74
CA PRO A 235 16.90 15.22 2.25
C PRO A 235 18.11 14.31 2.06
N PHE A 236 18.05 13.11 2.63
CA PHE A 236 19.06 12.09 2.47
C PHE A 236 19.04 11.60 1.02
N ARG A 237 20.11 11.91 0.29
CA ARG A 237 20.32 11.39 -1.06
C ARG A 237 21.05 10.07 -0.92
N SER A 238 20.33 8.95 -1.09
CA SER A 238 21.00 7.69 -1.41
C SER A 238 21.65 7.87 -2.78
N THR A 239 22.97 8.08 -2.82
CA THR A 239 23.71 7.86 -4.06
C THR A 239 23.50 6.40 -4.46
N PRO A 240 23.11 6.13 -5.73
CA PRO A 240 22.90 4.77 -6.23
C PRO A 240 24.17 3.92 -6.19
#